data_AF-A0A2A5V3W3-F1
#
_entry.id   AF-A0A2A5V3W3-F1
#
_cell.length_a   1.000
_cell.length_b   1.000
_cell.length_c   1.000
_cell.angle_alpha   90.00
_cell.angle_beta   90.00
_cell.angle_gamma   90.00
#
_symmetry.space_group_name_H-M   'P 1'
#
loop_
_entity.id
_entity.type
_entity.pdbx_description
1 polymer ?
#
loop_
_entity_poly.entity_id
_entity_poly.type
_entity_poly.pdbx_seq_one_letter_code
_entity_poly.pdbx_strand_id
1 'polypeptide(L)'
;MKIIKDFALILALLISTINSSMAELVKAEATTFKNTVHAMQLCESGSSLTNCVNPVTIGNSTAGKTMDLSVRGSAHSFGNAGLIPSGITFTHGQVILSRTFTISGTVVTSSATCKTGGTAGTKSAGGATNNAAVAAQVLMVPNSEDMTTSMNSTSAIVDGTDADPANVEAAHDFVKFRWVLSKPLTVKPGQIPTMTMTFDLSEALEFNDNSDEGGGDGACDGNNFYPGAPAITNTFE
;
A
#
# COMPACT_ATOMS: atom_id res chain seq x y z
N MET A 1 -28.91 -11.64 -22.48
CA MET A 1 -28.61 -12.80 -21.61
C MET A 1 -27.42 -13.53 -22.22
N LYS A 2 -26.27 -13.75 -21.59
CA LYS A 2 -25.83 -13.74 -20.18
C LYS A 2 -24.41 -13.14 -20.13
N ILE A 3 -24.20 -12.10 -19.30
CA ILE A 3 -23.43 -12.16 -18.04
C ILE A 3 -21.97 -12.59 -18.27
N ILE A 4 -21.12 -11.62 -18.62
CA ILE A 4 -19.72 -11.56 -18.14
C ILE A 4 -19.50 -10.08 -17.84
N LYS A 5 -20.00 -9.64 -16.68
CA LYS A 5 -19.82 -8.29 -16.17
C LYS A 5 -18.95 -8.45 -14.93
N ASP A 6 -17.77 -7.85 -14.97
CA ASP A 6 -16.94 -7.51 -13.81
C ASP A 6 -16.56 -8.68 -12.89
N PHE A 7 -15.50 -9.39 -13.26
CA PHE A 7 -14.76 -10.22 -12.29
C PHE A 7 -13.85 -9.27 -11.49
N ALA A 8 -14.44 -8.54 -10.54
CA ALA A 8 -13.70 -7.80 -9.53
C ALA A 8 -13.10 -8.82 -8.56
N LEU A 9 -11.77 -8.97 -8.57
CA LEU A 9 -11.06 -9.71 -7.55
C LEU A 9 -11.09 -8.86 -6.27
N ILE A 10 -12.08 -9.10 -5.42
CA ILE A 10 -12.19 -8.48 -4.09
C ILE A 10 -11.14 -9.15 -3.20
N LEU A 11 -9.99 -8.49 -3.03
CA LEU A 11 -9.05 -8.80 -1.96
C LEU A 11 -9.56 -8.08 -0.70
N ALA A 12 -10.52 -8.69 -0.02
CA ALA A 12 -10.87 -8.30 1.35
C ALA A 12 -9.71 -8.75 2.25
N LEU A 13 -8.93 -7.78 2.74
CA LEU A 13 -7.88 -8.03 3.73
C LEU A 13 -8.58 -8.55 5.00
N LEU A 14 -8.36 -9.83 5.32
CA LEU A 14 -8.79 -10.42 6.57
C LEU A 14 -8.11 -9.68 7.73
N ILE A 15 -8.94 -9.23 8.65
CA ILE A 15 -8.60 -8.55 9.90
C ILE A 15 -7.62 -9.43 10.71
N SER A 16 -6.39 -8.97 10.92
CA SER A 16 -5.58 -9.46 12.03
C SER A 16 -6.15 -8.85 13.31
N THR A 17 -6.91 -9.67 14.04
CA THR A 17 -7.50 -9.32 15.33
C THR A 17 -6.42 -9.37 16.40
N ILE A 18 -6.02 -8.22 16.93
CA ILE A 18 -5.36 -8.14 18.23
C ILE A 18 -6.46 -8.28 19.29
N ASN A 19 -6.37 -9.35 20.07
CA ASN A 19 -7.19 -9.54 21.25
C ASN A 19 -6.60 -8.72 22.40
N SER A 20 -7.15 -7.53 22.62
CA SER A 20 -7.12 -6.84 23.90
C SER A 20 -8.39 -5.99 23.99
N SER A 21 -9.14 -6.17 25.06
CA SER A 21 -10.42 -5.51 25.30
C SER A 21 -10.27 -3.98 25.26
N MET A 22 -11.04 -3.33 24.36
CA MET A 22 -11.12 -1.88 24.12
C MET A 22 -9.97 -1.32 23.25
N ALA A 23 -10.03 -1.59 21.95
CA ALA A 23 -9.23 -0.93 20.92
C ALA A 23 -10.18 -0.55 19.77
N GLU A 24 -10.15 0.71 19.32
CA GLU A 24 -10.94 1.15 18.17
C GLU A 24 -10.08 1.19 16.90
N LEU A 25 -10.47 0.37 15.93
CA LEU A 25 -9.87 0.32 14.61
C LEU A 25 -10.92 0.70 13.56
N VAL A 26 -10.71 1.83 12.89
CA VAL A 26 -11.61 2.32 11.85
C VAL A 26 -10.81 2.69 10.61
N LYS A 27 -11.29 2.27 9.44
CA LYS A 27 -10.72 2.66 8.15
C LYS A 27 -11.63 3.63 7.44
N ALA A 28 -11.05 4.53 6.66
CA ALA A 28 -11.79 5.49 5.88
C ALA A 28 -11.12 5.79 4.54
N GLU A 29 -11.91 6.41 3.66
CA GLU A 29 -11.45 6.84 2.35
C GLU A 29 -10.45 7.99 2.48
N ALA A 30 -9.30 7.82 1.84
CA ALA A 30 -8.32 8.90 1.68
C ALA A 30 -8.71 9.80 0.49
N THR A 31 -8.83 11.10 0.75
CA THR A 31 -9.07 12.14 -0.29
C THR A 31 -7.81 12.47 -1.09
N THR A 32 -6.64 12.39 -0.45
CA THR A 32 -5.33 12.42 -1.10
C THR A 32 -4.55 11.21 -0.60
N PHE A 33 -3.82 10.54 -1.49
CA PHE A 33 -2.96 9.43 -1.11
C PHE A 33 -1.71 9.41 -1.97
N LYS A 34 -0.64 10.03 -1.47
CA LYS A 34 0.61 10.17 -2.21
C LYS A 34 1.72 9.31 -1.63
N ASN A 35 2.50 8.69 -2.50
CA ASN A 35 3.71 7.96 -2.14
C ASN A 35 4.77 8.12 -3.22
N THR A 36 6.04 8.05 -2.84
CA THR A 36 7.16 8.00 -3.79
C THR A 36 7.50 6.56 -4.13
N VAL A 37 7.24 6.18 -5.39
CA VAL A 37 7.56 4.86 -5.93
C VAL A 37 8.97 4.86 -6.49
N HIS A 38 9.77 3.86 -6.12
CA HIS A 38 11.17 3.73 -6.51
C HIS A 38 11.41 2.62 -7.52
N ALA A 39 10.67 1.51 -7.42
CA ALA A 39 10.76 0.43 -8.39
C ALA A 39 9.40 -0.23 -8.61
N MET A 40 9.19 -0.74 -9.82
CA MET A 40 8.06 -1.58 -10.18
C MET A 40 8.57 -2.81 -10.91
N GLN A 41 8.11 -3.97 -10.45
CA GLN A 41 8.62 -5.27 -10.86
C GLN A 41 7.46 -6.21 -11.14
N LEU A 42 7.68 -7.15 -12.04
CA LEU A 42 6.81 -8.30 -12.27
C LEU A 42 7.49 -9.56 -11.74
N CYS A 43 6.71 -10.43 -11.11
CA CYS A 43 7.20 -11.67 -10.53
C CYS A 43 6.63 -12.87 -11.30
N GLU A 44 7.49 -13.84 -11.57
CA GLU A 44 7.19 -15.00 -12.40
C GLU A 44 6.18 -15.95 -11.74
N SER A 45 5.75 -16.96 -12.49
CA SER A 45 4.94 -18.07 -11.99
C SER A 45 5.64 -18.77 -10.82
N GLY A 46 4.87 -19.11 -9.78
CA GLY A 46 5.40 -19.64 -8.53
C GLY A 46 5.61 -18.58 -7.43
N SER A 47 5.40 -17.30 -7.76
CA SER A 47 5.35 -16.22 -6.76
C SER A 47 4.12 -16.32 -5.86
N SER A 48 4.20 -15.63 -4.72
CA SER A 48 3.14 -15.47 -3.73
C SER A 48 3.12 -14.04 -3.21
N LEU A 49 2.21 -13.73 -2.28
CA LEU A 49 2.24 -12.45 -1.56
C LEU A 49 3.48 -12.29 -0.66
N THR A 50 4.11 -13.39 -0.23
CA THR A 50 5.29 -13.39 0.63
C THR A 50 6.60 -13.37 -0.15
N ASN A 51 6.60 -13.81 -1.41
CA ASN A 51 7.82 -13.96 -2.20
C ASN A 51 7.60 -13.64 -3.69
N CYS A 52 8.50 -12.83 -4.25
CA CYS A 52 8.53 -12.49 -5.67
C CYS A 52 9.62 -13.32 -6.35
N VAL A 53 9.22 -14.35 -7.10
CA VAL A 53 10.14 -15.23 -7.83
C VAL A 53 10.64 -14.50 -9.08
N ASN A 54 11.96 -14.49 -9.28
CA ASN A 54 12.63 -13.90 -10.45
C ASN A 54 12.09 -12.51 -10.83
N PRO A 55 12.23 -11.50 -9.95
CA PRO A 55 11.69 -10.17 -10.21
C PRO A 55 12.30 -9.56 -11.47
N VAL A 56 11.43 -9.14 -12.40
CA VAL A 56 11.81 -8.34 -13.56
C VAL A 56 11.43 -6.89 -13.31
N THR A 57 12.43 -6.02 -13.22
CA THR A 57 12.22 -4.58 -13.05
C THR A 57 11.79 -3.94 -14.36
N ILE A 58 10.58 -3.39 -14.36
CA ILE A 58 9.99 -2.68 -15.51
C ILE A 58 9.98 -1.16 -15.31
N GLY A 59 10.36 -0.67 -14.14
CA GLY A 59 10.56 0.74 -13.85
C GLY A 59 11.42 0.90 -12.60
N ASN A 60 12.38 1.82 -12.62
CA ASN A 60 13.24 2.12 -11.48
C ASN A 60 13.70 3.58 -11.51
N SER A 61 13.76 4.20 -10.34
CA SER A 61 14.35 5.52 -10.12
C SER A 61 14.86 5.62 -8.68
N THR A 62 16.15 5.88 -8.50
CA THR A 62 16.73 6.08 -7.16
C THR A 62 16.07 7.27 -6.45
N ALA A 63 15.83 8.37 -7.17
CA ALA A 63 15.09 9.52 -6.65
C ALA A 63 13.60 9.23 -6.43
N GLY A 64 13.10 8.15 -7.03
CA GLY A 64 11.69 7.79 -7.06
C GLY A 64 10.85 8.74 -7.91
N LYS A 65 9.55 8.47 -7.95
CA LYS A 65 8.53 9.33 -8.54
C LYS A 65 7.34 9.37 -7.60
N THR A 66 6.98 10.56 -7.13
CA THR A 66 5.76 10.73 -6.32
C THR A 66 4.53 10.53 -7.20
N MET A 67 3.69 9.58 -6.80
CA MET A 67 2.39 9.31 -7.39
C MET A 67 1.30 9.75 -6.43
N ASP A 68 0.25 10.35 -6.97
CA ASP A 68 -0.99 10.62 -6.23
C ASP A 68 -2.06 9.61 -6.64
N LEU A 69 -2.28 8.60 -5.81
CA LEU A 69 -3.17 7.48 -6.12
C LEU A 69 -4.66 7.89 -6.11
N SER A 70 -5.00 9.06 -5.55
CA SER A 70 -6.37 9.59 -5.64
C SER A 70 -6.66 10.22 -7.01
N VAL A 71 -5.63 10.46 -7.81
CA VAL A 71 -5.75 10.96 -9.18
C VAL A 71 -5.68 9.80 -10.17
N ARG A 72 -6.75 9.62 -10.95
CA ARG A 72 -6.82 8.57 -11.98
C ARG A 72 -5.61 8.66 -12.92
N GLY A 73 -4.92 7.53 -13.07
CA GLY A 73 -3.82 7.39 -14.03
C GLY A 73 -2.47 7.94 -13.59
N SER A 74 -2.31 8.36 -12.33
CA SER A 74 -1.02 8.79 -11.78
C SER A 74 0.09 7.74 -11.89
N ALA A 75 -0.28 6.45 -11.85
CA ALA A 75 0.64 5.33 -12.00
C ALA A 75 1.00 4.96 -13.45
N HIS A 76 0.34 5.51 -14.47
CA HIS A 76 0.52 5.10 -15.88
C HIS A 76 1.94 5.29 -16.43
N SER A 77 2.78 6.09 -15.79
CA SER A 77 4.03 6.59 -16.37
C SER A 77 5.29 6.18 -15.63
N PHE A 78 5.26 5.10 -14.86
CA PHE A 78 6.44 4.62 -14.13
C PHE A 78 7.03 3.31 -14.66
N GLY A 79 6.21 2.48 -15.32
CA GLY A 79 6.68 1.27 -15.99
C GLY A 79 6.96 1.50 -17.47
N ASN A 80 7.90 0.72 -18.00
CA ASN A 80 8.17 0.56 -19.42
C ASN A 80 7.87 -0.88 -19.83
N ALA A 81 6.74 -1.07 -20.52
CA ALA A 81 6.31 -2.39 -21.00
C ALA A 81 7.30 -3.02 -22.00
N GLY A 82 8.13 -2.22 -22.68
CA GLY A 82 9.18 -2.72 -23.57
C GLY A 82 10.33 -3.43 -22.84
N LEU A 83 10.40 -3.34 -21.51
CA LEU A 83 11.36 -4.10 -20.69
C LEU A 83 10.83 -5.48 -20.29
N ILE A 84 9.57 -5.81 -20.60
CA ILE A 84 8.99 -7.10 -20.23
C ILE A 84 9.51 -8.17 -21.21
N PRO A 85 10.22 -9.21 -20.73
CA PRO A 85 10.74 -10.26 -21.59
C PRO A 85 9.60 -11.10 -22.19
N SER A 86 9.74 -11.44 -23.46
CA SER A 86 8.76 -12.29 -24.13
C SER A 86 8.89 -13.75 -23.70
N GLY A 87 7.76 -14.47 -23.65
CA GLY A 87 7.73 -15.91 -23.37
C GLY A 87 7.79 -16.28 -21.89
N ILE A 88 7.92 -15.32 -21.00
CA ILE A 88 7.87 -15.50 -19.55
C ILE A 88 6.46 -15.21 -19.05
N THR A 89 5.97 -16.03 -18.11
CA THR A 89 4.65 -15.86 -17.49
C THR A 89 4.78 -15.24 -16.10
N PHE A 90 4.24 -14.04 -15.94
CA PHE A 90 4.16 -13.32 -14.68
C PHE A 90 2.81 -13.50 -14.02
N THR A 91 2.79 -13.63 -12.69
CA THR A 91 1.56 -13.87 -11.91
C THR A 91 1.35 -12.85 -10.81
N HIS A 92 2.39 -12.15 -10.40
CA HIS A 92 2.34 -11.13 -9.35
C HIS A 92 3.08 -9.86 -9.80
N GLY A 93 2.72 -8.74 -9.19
CA GLY A 93 3.50 -7.51 -9.25
C GLY A 93 4.12 -7.19 -7.90
N GLN A 94 5.22 -6.45 -7.91
CA GLN A 94 5.88 -5.90 -6.72
C GLN A 94 6.24 -4.44 -6.97
N VAL A 95 6.03 -3.60 -5.97
CA VAL A 95 6.53 -2.21 -5.95
C VAL A 95 7.43 -2.00 -4.74
N ILE A 96 8.43 -1.14 -4.92
CA ILE A 96 9.24 -0.60 -3.83
C ILE A 96 8.86 0.86 -3.66
N LEU A 97 8.42 1.20 -2.45
CA LEU A 97 7.82 2.46 -2.07
C LEU A 97 8.65 3.11 -0.97
N SER A 98 8.62 4.44 -0.90
CA SER A 98 8.97 5.13 0.34
C SER A 98 8.05 4.63 1.46
N ARG A 99 8.59 4.47 2.67
CA ARG A 99 7.79 4.11 3.85
C ARG A 99 6.81 5.20 4.31
N THR A 100 7.00 6.41 3.80
CA THR A 100 6.24 7.62 4.11
C THR A 100 5.18 7.90 3.04
N PHE A 101 3.99 8.29 3.49
CA PHE A 101 2.84 8.64 2.67
C PHE A 101 2.34 10.03 3.04
N THR A 102 1.82 10.77 2.05
CA THR A 102 1.11 12.03 2.30
C THR A 102 -0.37 11.79 2.06
N ILE A 103 -1.15 11.82 3.14
CA ILE A 103 -2.56 11.40 3.16
C ILE A 103 -3.42 12.55 3.68
N SER A 104 -4.60 12.74 3.10
CA SER A 104 -5.65 13.57 3.70
C SER A 104 -6.96 12.82 3.79
N GLY A 105 -7.71 13.00 4.87
CA GLY A 105 -8.99 12.33 5.06
C GLY A 105 -9.68 12.67 6.38
N THR A 106 -10.81 12.02 6.59
CA THR A 106 -11.59 12.10 7.83
C THR A 106 -11.98 10.69 8.22
N VAL A 107 -11.82 10.37 9.50
CA VAL A 107 -12.30 9.12 10.09
C VAL A 107 -13.37 9.47 11.12
N VAL A 108 -14.52 8.81 11.03
CA VAL A 108 -15.58 8.92 12.03
C VAL A 108 -15.46 7.71 12.95
N THR A 109 -15.14 7.96 14.21
CA THR A 109 -15.01 6.94 15.26
C THR A 109 -16.31 6.84 16.06
N SER A 110 -16.33 5.97 17.06
CA SER A 110 -17.45 5.83 17.98
C SER A 110 -17.70 7.09 18.83
N SER A 111 -16.68 7.91 19.07
CA SER A 111 -16.75 9.08 19.95
C SER A 111 -16.51 10.42 19.25
N ALA A 112 -15.87 10.44 18.08
CA ALA A 112 -15.42 11.68 17.45
C ALA A 112 -15.33 11.61 15.91
N THR A 113 -14.96 12.74 15.31
CA THR A 113 -14.64 12.84 13.89
C THR A 113 -13.21 13.37 13.76
N CYS A 114 -12.28 12.47 13.53
CA CYS A 114 -10.86 12.74 13.47
C CYS A 114 -10.46 13.17 12.06
N LYS A 115 -9.58 14.16 11.95
CA LYS A 115 -9.19 14.76 10.68
C LYS A 115 -7.69 14.83 10.57
N THR A 116 -7.18 14.49 9.39
CA THR A 116 -5.75 14.60 9.11
C THR A 116 -5.31 16.06 9.06
N GLY A 117 -4.00 16.27 9.16
CA GLY A 117 -3.32 17.54 8.97
C GLY A 117 -2.59 18.06 10.21
N GLY A 118 -2.47 17.23 11.23
CA GLY A 118 -1.63 17.48 12.40
C GLY A 118 -0.19 16.99 12.21
N THR A 119 0.48 16.74 13.33
CA THR A 119 1.86 16.24 13.40
C THR A 119 2.04 14.95 12.59
N ALA A 120 3.19 14.83 11.93
CA ALA A 120 3.55 13.66 11.14
C ALA A 120 3.67 12.39 11.99
N GLY A 121 3.36 11.25 11.38
CA GLY A 121 3.69 9.94 11.94
C GLY A 121 5.19 9.65 11.87
N THR A 122 5.62 8.68 12.66
CA THR A 122 7.01 8.22 12.78
C THR A 122 7.08 6.70 12.66
N LYS A 123 8.29 6.12 12.77
CA LYS A 123 8.47 4.66 12.80
C LYS A 123 7.87 4.01 14.05
N SER A 124 7.56 4.77 15.10
CA SER A 124 7.09 4.24 16.39
C SER A 124 5.73 4.80 16.84
N ALA A 125 5.13 5.72 16.09
CA ALA A 125 3.85 6.34 16.44
C ALA A 125 3.13 6.79 15.17
N GLY A 126 1.80 6.74 15.17
CA GLY A 126 0.98 7.27 14.08
C GLY A 126 1.01 8.80 14.03
N GLY A 127 0.27 9.36 13.08
CA GLY A 127 0.06 10.80 12.98
C GLY A 127 -1.03 11.30 13.92
N ALA A 128 -0.95 12.58 14.30
CA ALA A 128 -1.96 13.23 15.14
C ALA A 128 -3.35 13.25 14.47
N THR A 129 -4.40 13.13 15.28
CA THR A 129 -5.80 12.93 14.83
C THR A 129 -6.71 14.14 15.04
N ASN A 130 -6.23 15.17 15.74
CA ASN A 130 -7.02 16.24 16.35
C ASN A 130 -7.11 17.53 15.53
N ASN A 131 -6.91 17.47 14.21
CA ASN A 131 -6.86 18.68 13.40
C ASN A 131 -8.26 19.31 13.19
N ALA A 132 -8.34 20.64 13.19
CA ALA A 132 -9.61 21.35 13.05
C ALA A 132 -10.27 21.18 11.66
N ALA A 133 -9.44 21.17 10.61
CA ALA A 133 -9.84 21.01 9.22
C ALA A 133 -9.04 19.89 8.55
N VAL A 134 -9.58 19.27 7.51
CA VAL A 134 -8.82 18.25 6.76
C VAL A 134 -7.67 18.91 6.02
N ALA A 135 -6.45 18.47 6.27
CA ALA A 135 -5.28 18.84 5.48
C ALA A 135 -4.37 17.63 5.23
N ALA A 136 -3.44 17.78 4.29
CA ALA A 136 -2.45 16.76 4.01
C ALA A 136 -1.54 16.54 5.22
N GLN A 137 -1.31 15.28 5.56
CA GLN A 137 -0.48 14.85 6.67
C GLN A 137 0.50 13.79 6.21
N VAL A 138 1.71 13.87 6.74
CA VAL A 138 2.74 12.86 6.51
C VAL A 138 2.51 11.71 7.48
N LEU A 139 2.15 10.54 6.98
CA LEU A 139 1.97 9.32 7.75
C LEU A 139 3.02 8.29 7.34
N MET A 140 3.40 7.41 8.26
CA MET A 140 4.47 6.43 8.05
C MET A 140 4.00 5.04 8.47
N VAL A 141 4.39 4.01 7.71
CA VAL A 141 4.17 2.62 8.14
C VAL A 141 5.02 2.38 9.41
N PRO A 142 4.43 2.02 10.55
CA PRO A 142 5.17 1.85 11.81
C PRO A 142 6.05 0.60 11.78
N ASN A 143 6.95 0.48 12.75
CA ASN A 143 7.68 -0.77 12.97
C ASN A 143 6.67 -1.83 13.41
N SER A 144 6.77 -3.02 12.85
CA SER A 144 5.82 -4.09 13.15
C SER A 144 6.36 -5.44 12.68
N GLU A 145 5.90 -6.50 13.32
CA GLU A 145 6.10 -7.90 12.91
C GLU A 145 4.77 -8.54 12.45
N ASP A 146 3.69 -7.75 12.38
CA ASP A 146 2.31 -8.21 12.20
C ASP A 146 1.57 -7.42 11.10
N MET A 147 2.28 -6.97 10.07
CA MET A 147 1.62 -6.36 8.90
C MET A 147 0.96 -7.42 8.01
N THR A 148 0.33 -7.00 6.92
CA THR A 148 -0.08 -7.95 5.87
C THR A 148 1.13 -8.67 5.29
N THR A 149 1.01 -9.98 5.05
CA THR A 149 2.05 -10.80 4.43
C THR A 149 2.40 -10.37 3.00
N SER A 150 1.57 -9.53 2.38
CA SER A 150 1.84 -8.90 1.08
C SER A 150 2.86 -7.76 1.15
N MET A 151 3.31 -7.40 2.35
CA MET A 151 4.25 -6.31 2.59
C MET A 151 5.42 -6.78 3.45
N ASN A 152 6.59 -6.19 3.21
CA ASN A 152 7.74 -6.22 4.12
C ASN A 152 8.61 -4.99 3.85
N SER A 153 9.50 -4.62 4.76
CA SER A 153 10.48 -3.56 4.51
C SER A 153 11.75 -4.07 3.83
N THR A 154 12.50 -3.17 3.19
CA THR A 154 13.80 -3.45 2.54
C THR A 154 14.80 -2.33 2.84
N SER A 155 16.07 -2.68 2.99
CA SER A 155 17.15 -1.71 3.24
C SER A 155 17.51 -0.85 2.03
N ALA A 156 17.17 -1.29 0.80
CA ALA A 156 17.48 -0.56 -0.42
C ALA A 156 16.48 -0.83 -1.56
N ILE A 157 16.51 0.02 -2.58
CA ILE A 157 15.69 -0.08 -3.80
C ILE A 157 16.16 -1.24 -4.70
N VAL A 158 17.48 -1.44 -4.78
CA VAL A 158 18.11 -2.51 -5.58
C VAL A 158 19.05 -3.26 -4.65
N ASP A 159 19.02 -4.60 -4.71
CA ASP A 159 19.88 -5.51 -3.93
C ASP A 159 19.84 -5.27 -2.40
N GLY A 160 18.72 -4.75 -1.89
CA GLY A 160 18.49 -4.59 -0.47
C GLY A 160 18.31 -5.92 0.26
N THR A 161 18.51 -5.88 1.58
CA THR A 161 18.12 -6.96 2.48
C THR A 161 16.66 -6.76 2.85
N ASP A 162 15.85 -7.77 2.54
CA ASP A 162 14.44 -7.78 2.85
C ASP A 162 14.21 -8.29 4.27
N ALA A 163 13.35 -7.61 5.00
CA ALA A 163 12.75 -8.16 6.21
C ALA A 163 11.85 -9.36 5.87
N ASP A 164 11.56 -10.19 6.87
CA ASP A 164 10.59 -11.27 6.74
C ASP A 164 9.21 -10.74 6.28
N PRO A 165 8.39 -11.55 5.58
CA PRO A 165 7.03 -11.16 5.22
C PRO A 165 6.25 -10.71 6.45
N ALA A 166 5.42 -9.66 6.31
CA ALA A 166 4.72 -8.97 7.41
C ALA A 166 5.61 -8.10 8.33
N ASN A 167 6.93 -8.10 8.16
CA ASN A 167 7.83 -7.34 9.04
C ASN A 167 8.25 -6.01 8.41
N VAL A 168 8.27 -4.97 9.25
CA VAL A 168 8.75 -3.64 8.93
C VAL A 168 9.79 -3.23 9.96
N GLU A 169 11.06 -3.45 9.63
CA GLU A 169 12.19 -3.15 10.51
C GLU A 169 12.47 -1.66 10.69
N ALA A 170 12.99 -1.30 11.87
CA ALA A 170 13.34 0.09 12.24
C ALA A 170 14.41 0.71 11.34
N ALA A 171 15.36 -0.09 10.84
CA ALA A 171 16.45 0.37 10.00
C ALA A 171 16.02 0.70 8.56
N HIS A 172 14.86 0.19 8.12
CA HIS A 172 14.43 0.32 6.73
C HIS A 172 13.58 1.57 6.49
N ASP A 173 13.84 2.23 5.36
CA ASP A 173 13.12 3.43 4.88
C ASP A 173 12.24 3.14 3.65
N PHE A 174 12.28 1.91 3.14
CA PHE A 174 11.50 1.46 2.01
C PHE A 174 10.63 0.27 2.41
N VAL A 175 9.47 0.17 1.75
CA VAL A 175 8.57 -0.97 1.86
C VAL A 175 8.33 -1.59 0.49
N LYS A 176 8.28 -2.91 0.45
CA LYS A 176 7.85 -3.73 -0.68
C LYS A 176 6.38 -4.06 -0.50
N PHE A 177 5.60 -3.89 -1.55
CA PHE A 177 4.23 -4.35 -1.59
C PHE A 177 4.02 -5.25 -2.81
N ARG A 178 3.37 -6.40 -2.60
CA ARG A 178 3.10 -7.40 -3.62
C ARG A 178 1.60 -7.57 -3.84
N TRP A 179 1.20 -7.81 -5.06
CA TRP A 179 -0.19 -8.12 -5.40
C TRP A 179 -0.26 -9.20 -6.47
N VAL A 180 -1.38 -9.92 -6.49
CA VAL A 180 -1.68 -10.90 -7.55
C VAL A 180 -2.16 -10.15 -8.78
N LEU A 181 -1.65 -10.51 -9.96
CA LEU A 181 -2.18 -9.98 -11.21
C LEU A 181 -3.58 -10.53 -11.45
N SER A 182 -4.52 -9.68 -11.89
CA SER A 182 -5.89 -10.11 -12.20
C SER A 182 -5.96 -11.27 -13.21
N LYS A 183 -4.97 -11.34 -14.11
CA LYS A 183 -4.69 -12.47 -15.01
C LYS A 183 -3.18 -12.62 -15.16
N PRO A 184 -2.67 -13.86 -15.32
CA PRO A 184 -1.28 -14.06 -15.70
C PRO A 184 -0.93 -13.31 -16.99
N LEU A 185 0.25 -12.70 -17.03
CA LEU A 185 0.76 -11.98 -18.19
C LEU A 185 1.84 -12.81 -18.87
N THR A 186 1.64 -13.10 -20.16
CA THR A 186 2.67 -13.68 -21.04
C THR A 186 2.77 -12.83 -22.30
N VAL A 187 3.87 -12.10 -22.46
CA VAL A 187 4.09 -11.25 -23.64
C VAL A 187 4.60 -12.11 -24.80
N LYS A 188 3.93 -12.06 -25.95
CA LYS A 188 4.42 -12.71 -27.17
C LYS A 188 5.45 -11.83 -27.86
N PRO A 189 6.42 -12.42 -28.58
CA PRO A 189 7.36 -11.64 -29.40
C PRO A 189 6.62 -10.66 -30.33
N GLY A 190 7.06 -9.39 -30.33
CA GLY A 190 6.46 -8.32 -31.14
C GLY A 190 5.21 -7.66 -30.56
N GLN A 191 4.77 -8.04 -29.36
CA GLN A 191 3.69 -7.35 -28.63
C GLN A 191 4.27 -6.49 -27.50
N ILE A 192 3.74 -5.28 -27.34
CA ILE A 192 4.02 -4.43 -26.17
C ILE A 192 2.69 -4.31 -25.41
N PRO A 193 2.56 -4.94 -24.23
CA PRO A 193 1.31 -4.87 -23.48
C PRO A 193 1.09 -3.46 -22.92
N THR A 194 -0.16 -3.07 -22.78
CA THR A 194 -0.53 -1.90 -21.98
C THR A 194 -0.99 -2.37 -20.61
N MET A 195 -0.39 -1.83 -19.54
CA MET A 195 -0.83 -2.10 -18.17
C MET A 195 -1.60 -0.90 -17.63
N THR A 196 -2.82 -1.14 -17.18
CA THR A 196 -3.61 -0.17 -16.42
C THR A 196 -3.68 -0.63 -14.97
N MET A 197 -3.46 0.28 -14.04
CA MET A 197 -3.60 0.04 -12.60
C MET A 197 -4.59 1.04 -12.01
N THR A 198 -5.48 0.55 -11.16
CA THR A 198 -6.45 1.34 -10.40
C THR A 198 -6.30 1.04 -8.93
N PHE A 199 -6.47 2.06 -8.10
CA PHE A 199 -6.37 1.98 -6.65
C PHE A 199 -7.74 2.31 -6.03
N ASP A 200 -8.23 1.42 -5.18
CA ASP A 200 -9.35 1.70 -4.29
C ASP A 200 -8.79 2.26 -2.98
N LEU A 201 -9.19 3.50 -2.67
CA LEU A 201 -8.70 4.23 -1.50
C LEU A 201 -9.69 4.21 -0.33
N SER A 202 -10.80 3.47 -0.43
CA SER A 202 -11.86 3.42 0.58
C SER A 202 -11.38 3.01 1.98
N GLU A 203 -10.26 2.30 2.06
CA GLU A 203 -9.63 1.84 3.30
C GLU A 203 -8.19 2.38 3.47
N ALA A 204 -7.80 3.41 2.73
CA ALA A 204 -6.40 3.86 2.65
C ALA A 204 -5.97 4.78 3.81
N LEU A 205 -6.88 5.21 4.68
CA LEU A 205 -6.57 5.88 5.95
C LEU A 205 -7.06 5.01 7.11
N GLU A 206 -6.17 4.69 8.05
CA GLU A 206 -6.48 3.90 9.24
C GLU A 206 -6.38 4.78 10.49
N PHE A 207 -7.39 4.69 11.36
CA PHE A 207 -7.36 5.13 12.74
C PHE A 207 -7.25 3.90 13.63
N ASN A 208 -6.21 3.85 14.46
CA ASN A 208 -5.95 2.73 15.34
C ASN A 208 -5.63 3.24 16.76
N ASP A 209 -6.67 3.26 17.59
CA ASP A 209 -6.60 3.64 19.00
C ASP A 209 -6.40 2.41 19.87
N ASN A 210 -5.20 1.84 19.76
CA ASN A 210 -4.68 0.87 20.69
C ASN A 210 -3.97 1.63 21.80
N SER A 211 -4.65 1.96 22.88
CA SER A 211 -3.98 2.54 24.04
C SER A 211 -3.39 1.43 24.92
N ASP A 212 -2.07 1.44 25.08
CA ASP A 212 -1.38 0.74 26.16
C ASP A 212 -1.75 1.31 27.55
N GLU A 213 -2.44 2.47 27.63
CA GLU A 213 -2.73 3.20 28.87
C GLU A 213 -4.21 3.49 29.18
N GLY A 214 -5.16 2.78 28.57
CA GLY A 214 -6.57 2.91 28.94
C GLY A 214 -7.45 2.84 27.72
N GLY A 215 -7.96 1.63 27.47
CA GLY A 215 -8.66 1.17 26.28
C GLY A 215 -9.19 2.25 25.32
N GLY A 216 -8.85 2.12 24.04
CA GLY A 216 -9.17 3.10 23.01
C GLY A 216 -10.63 3.50 23.03
N ASP A 217 -10.87 4.77 23.31
CA ASP A 217 -12.20 5.37 23.44
C ASP A 217 -12.63 6.06 22.13
N GLY A 218 -11.79 5.96 21.09
CA GLY A 218 -12.04 6.54 19.78
C GLY A 218 -11.82 8.05 19.72
N ALA A 219 -11.32 8.66 20.79
CA ALA A 219 -11.12 10.10 20.83
C ALA A 219 -10.01 10.52 19.85
N CYS A 220 -10.13 11.74 19.36
CA CYS A 220 -9.09 12.34 18.52
C CYS A 220 -8.10 13.10 19.40
N ASP A 221 -7.43 12.44 20.34
CA ASP A 221 -6.46 13.07 21.25
C ASP A 221 -5.05 12.45 21.18
N GLY A 222 -4.88 11.36 20.42
CA GLY A 222 -3.61 10.69 20.22
C GLY A 222 -3.01 10.78 18.81
N ASN A 223 -2.03 9.90 18.60
CA ASN A 223 -1.24 9.74 17.39
C ASN A 223 -1.62 8.43 16.68
N ASN A 224 -2.88 8.35 16.26
CA ASN A 224 -3.51 7.09 15.86
C ASN A 224 -3.76 6.97 14.35
N PHE A 225 -3.32 7.93 13.53
CA PHE A 225 -3.44 7.80 12.08
C PHE A 225 -2.28 7.05 11.44
N TYR A 226 -2.61 6.06 10.63
CA TYR A 226 -1.66 5.23 9.88
C TYR A 226 -2.06 5.11 8.41
N PRO A 227 -1.11 4.87 7.50
CA PRO A 227 -1.44 4.53 6.12
C PRO A 227 -2.14 3.17 6.05
N GLY A 228 -3.35 3.15 5.50
CA GLY A 228 -4.03 1.91 5.13
C GLY A 228 -3.56 1.39 3.77
N ALA A 229 -3.75 0.10 3.51
CA ALA A 229 -3.40 -0.51 2.23
C ALA A 229 -4.52 -0.29 1.20
N PRO A 230 -4.27 0.42 0.08
CA PRO A 230 -5.26 0.53 -0.98
C PRO A 230 -5.41 -0.82 -1.70
N ALA A 231 -6.63 -1.14 -2.17
CA ALA A 231 -6.81 -2.31 -3.01
C ALA A 231 -6.34 -2.00 -4.43
N ILE A 232 -5.49 -2.87 -5.00
CA ILE A 232 -4.95 -2.70 -6.35
C ILE A 232 -5.70 -3.62 -7.30
N THR A 233 -6.20 -3.05 -8.39
CA THR A 233 -6.65 -3.81 -9.55
C THR A 233 -5.80 -3.44 -10.76
N ASN A 234 -5.43 -4.44 -11.55
CA ASN A 234 -4.66 -4.23 -12.77
C ASN A 234 -5.33 -4.93 -13.95
N THR A 235 -5.13 -4.40 -15.16
CA THR A 235 -5.51 -5.03 -16.42
C THR A 235 -4.37 -4.94 -17.42
N PHE A 236 -4.29 -5.92 -18.31
CA PHE A 236 -3.36 -5.95 -19.42
C PHE A 236 -4.13 -6.03 -20.74
N GLU A 237 -3.74 -5.20 -21.71
CA GLU A 237 -4.23 -5.19 -23.09
C GLU A 237 -3.10 -5.42 -24.09
#